data_AF-A0A7W9C828-F1
#
_entry.id   AF-A0A7W9C828-F1
#
_cell.length_a   1.000
_cell.length_b   1.000
_cell.length_c   1.000
_cell.angle_alpha   90.00
_cell.angle_beta   90.00
_cell.angle_gamma   90.00
#
_symmetry.space_group_name_H-M   'P 1'
#
loop_
_entity.id
_entity.type
_entity.pdbx_description
1 polymer ?
#
loop_
_entity_poly.entity_id
_entity_poly.type
_entity_poly.pdbx_seq_one_letter_code
_entity_poly.pdbx_strand_id
1 'polypeptide(L)' 'MPTDACIWFYDCLGCGAQLKPKPGDCCVFCSYADVPCPPIQIDGKGCCD' A
#
# COMPACT_ATOMS: atom_id res chain seq x y z
N MET A 1 -7.13 2.00 6.90
CA MET A 1 -6.32 0.78 6.69
C MET A 1 -5.58 0.48 7.99
N PRO A 2 -5.39 -0.79 8.36
CA PRO A 2 -4.51 -1.18 9.46
C PRO A 2 -3.18 -0.43 9.39
N THR A 3 -2.79 0.21 10.48
CA THR A 3 -1.56 1.01 10.56
C THR A 3 -0.30 0.15 10.67
N ASP A 4 -0.47 -1.16 10.87
CA ASP A 4 0.57 -2.14 11.18
C ASP A 4 0.91 -3.07 10.00
N ALA A 5 0.24 -2.93 8.85
CA ALA A 5 0.47 -3.82 7.71
C ALA A 5 0.34 -3.10 6.37
N CYS A 6 1.02 -3.63 5.34
CA CYS A 6 0.85 -3.19 3.96
C CYS A 6 -0.25 -4.00 3.25
N ILE A 7 -1.08 -3.31 2.46
CA ILE A 7 -2.07 -3.97 1.61
C ILE A 7 -1.47 -4.17 0.21
N TRP A 8 -1.27 -5.43 -0.17
CA TRP A 8 -0.77 -5.78 -1.50
C TRP A 8 -1.88 -5.84 -2.55
N PHE A 9 -3.06 -6.28 -2.16
CA PHE A 9 -4.23 -6.36 -3.05
C PHE A 9 -5.33 -5.50 -2.47
N TYR A 10 -5.81 -4.54 -3.25
CA TYR A 10 -6.94 -3.71 -2.86
C TYR A 10 -7.99 -3.74 -3.96
N ASP A 11 -9.18 -4.21 -3.62
CA ASP A 11 -10.33 -4.12 -4.50
C ASP A 11 -10.89 -2.71 -4.42
N CYS A 12 -10.73 -1.96 -5.51
CA CYS A 12 -11.18 -0.59 -5.59
C CYS A 12 -12.71 -0.54 -5.60
N LEU A 13 -13.32 -0.02 -4.53
CA LEU A 13 -14.78 0.10 -4.43
C LEU A 13 -15.39 1.07 -5.45
N GLY A 14 -14.59 1.96 -6.04
CA GLY A 14 -15.05 2.93 -7.05
C GLY A 14 -15.17 2.34 -8.46
N CYS A 15 -14.25 1.46 -8.86
CA CYS A 15 -14.22 0.90 -10.22
C CYS A 15 -14.25 -0.63 -10.29
N GLY A 16 -14.23 -1.33 -9.16
CA GLY A 16 -14.23 -2.79 -9.07
C GLY A 16 -12.92 -3.47 -9.48
N ALA A 17 -11.86 -2.70 -9.79
CA ALA A 17 -10.58 -3.26 -10.18
C ALA A 17 -9.77 -3.74 -8.97
N GLN A 18 -9.12 -4.89 -9.10
CA GLN A 18 -8.14 -5.35 -8.13
C GLN A 18 -6.80 -4.66 -8.40
N LEU A 19 -6.45 -3.71 -7.53
CA LEU A 19 -5.19 -2.98 -7.58
C LEU A 19 -4.07 -3.80 -6.96
N LYS A 20 -2.91 -3.75 -7.61
CA LYS A 20 -1.64 -4.31 -7.13
C LYS A 20 -0.57 -3.20 -7.14
N PRO A 21 0.41 -3.24 -6.23
CA PRO A 21 1.52 -2.30 -6.26
C PRO A 21 2.22 -2.30 -7.61
N LYS A 22 2.71 -1.13 -8.00
CA LYS A 22 3.58 -0.96 -9.14
C LYS A 22 4.95 -1.59 -8.86
N PRO A 23 5.69 -2.02 -9.89
CA PRO A 23 7.05 -2.51 -9.72
C PRO A 23 7.92 -1.47 -9.00
N GLY A 24 8.56 -1.87 -7.90
CA GLY A 24 9.40 -1.00 -7.07
C GLY A 24 8.70 -0.42 -5.84
N ASP A 25 7.37 -0.55 -5.73
CA ASP A 25 6.62 -0.09 -4.56
C ASP A 25 6.24 -1.21 -3.60
N CYS A 26 6.08 -0.81 -2.34
CA CYS A 26 5.83 -1.72 -1.23
C CYS A 26 4.41 -2.31 -1.18
N CYS A 27 3.41 -1.51 -1.60
CA CYS A 27 2.00 -1.81 -1.41
C CYS A 27 1.16 -0.89 -2.30
N VAL A 28 -0.14 -1.16 -2.43
CA VAL A 28 -1.03 -0.32 -3.25
C VAL A 28 -1.05 1.15 -2.81
N PHE A 29 -0.88 1.42 -1.52
CA PHE A 29 -0.83 2.81 -1.03
C PHE A 29 0.48 3.50 -1.40
N CYS A 30 1.62 2.80 -1.34
CA CYS A 30 2.89 3.31 -1.88
C CYS A 30 2.75 3.70 -3.38
N SER A 31 1.93 2.97 -4.14
CA SER A 31 1.79 3.18 -5.60
C SER A 31 0.73 4.16 -6.06
N TYR A 32 -0.36 4.29 -5.31
CA TYR A 32 -1.57 5.00 -5.73
C TYR A 32 -2.03 6.08 -4.75
N ALA A 33 -1.50 6.15 -3.53
CA ALA A 33 -1.83 7.20 -2.57
C ALA A 33 -0.76 8.30 -2.58
N ASP A 34 -1.18 9.54 -2.32
CA ASP A 34 -0.25 10.68 -2.14
C ASP A 34 0.59 10.53 -0.86
N VAL A 35 0.05 9.81 0.13
CA VAL A 35 0.68 9.58 1.42
C VAL A 35 1.16 8.13 1.50
N PRO A 36 2.45 7.89 1.79
CA PRO A 36 3.01 6.54 1.91
C PRO A 36 2.33 5.74 3.03
N CYS A 37 2.48 4.41 2.99
CA CYS A 37 1.78 3.53 3.92
C CYS A 37 2.19 3.78 5.39
N PRO A 38 1.26 3.60 6.35
CA PRO A 38 1.55 3.87 7.76
C PRO A 38 2.79 3.15 8.33
N PRO A 39 3.11 1.89 7.95
CA PRO A 39 4.33 1.23 8.42
C PRO A 39 5.62 1.96 8.07
N ILE A 40 5.71 2.56 6.86
CA ILE A 40 6.86 3.40 6.47
C ILE A 40 6.90 4.68 7.29
N GLN A 41 5.73 5.24 7.63
CA GLN A 41 5.64 6.48 8.41
C GLN A 41 5.97 6.28 9.90
N ILE A 42 5.65 5.11 10.45
CA ILE A 42 5.81 4.80 11.88
C ILE A 42 7.18 4.16 12.15
N ASP A 43 7.52 3.09 11.42
CA ASP A 43 8.69 2.26 11.70
C ASP A 43 9.85 2.49 10.73
N GLY A 44 9.66 3.31 9.69
CA GLY A 44 10.66 3.55 8.65
C GLY A 44 10.98 2.31 7.79
N LYS A 45 10.26 1.20 8.02
CA LYS A 45 10.40 -0.05 7.28
C LYS A 45 9.27 -0.18 6.28
N GLY A 46 9.61 -0.30 5.01
CA GLY A 46 8.67 -0.83 4.02
C GLY A 46 8.33 -2.27 4.39
N CYS A 47 7.09 -2.70 4.19
CA CYS A 47 6.67 -4.08 4.46
C CYS A 47 7.24 -5.10 3.44
N CYS A 48 8.37 -4.78 2.80
CA CYS A 48 9.05 -5.55 1.78
C CYS A 48 10.22 -6.30 2.44
N ASP A 49 9.91 -7.31 3.24
CA ASP A 49 10.88 -8.35 3.63
C ASP A 49 10.53 -9.63 2.87
#